data_AF-A0AB39VIG4-F1
#
_entry.id   AF-A0AB39VIG4-F1
#
_cell.length_a   1.000
_cell.length_b   1.000
_cell.length_c   1.000
_cell.angle_alpha   90.00
_cell.angle_beta   90.00
_cell.angle_gamma   90.00
#
_symmetry.space_group_name_H-M   'P 1'
#
loop_
_entity.id
_entity.type
_entity.pdbx_description
1 polymer ?
#
loop_
_entity_poly.entity_id
_entity_poly.type
_entity_poly.pdbx_seq_one_letter_code
_entity_poly.pdbx_strand_id
1 'polypeptide(L)'
;MEINYLGLGADLKQNLFCEFEKNERVLYVFENASTFYEIKKELLQDVEFNEKIGIFHNFKLMNSYDFNENLFFTDKILIKEEKQVIFFYNAIKNKIGKKLKVKNYYDIIDVAYNYYNLFAELQEYKIDAQKIEVENWQREIFENLKEIDRSIKLQVEKKNLILPYMIRTIENISKGFLKKNKKIYFVNKVNFTPFEKEIIIYLEENGVEIKNILQLSKKDFDEKELKIKNSFSILPKEKFLEKNIDIKIFEYSSKFNQLLGLVKKLSDEKEQCQIYDVQDINSETKRDYQLLNQKKIIYNLEETLQETKIYKVLDVLCNILNEVRIKKRENGIEYIFKVKELYNGFKLKEFLETFKIENIYWLFQKFVREDYKYLSIEMLKKYLENESKNFKIKEKIYFNLEKNIKNLKKILILILKIVKIKKIKKKKIKK
;
A
#
# COMPACT_ATOMS: atom_id res chain seq x y z
N MET A 1 -26.02 -18.09 -1.36
CA MET A 1 -25.64 -16.68 -1.63
C MET A 1 -26.33 -16.18 -2.91
N GLU A 2 -26.97 -15.02 -2.85
CA GLU A 2 -27.54 -14.33 -4.03
C GLU A 2 -26.44 -13.56 -4.79
N ILE A 3 -26.52 -13.49 -6.13
CA ILE A 3 -25.61 -12.67 -6.94
C ILE A 3 -26.41 -11.63 -7.72
N ASN A 4 -26.05 -10.36 -7.54
CA ASN A 4 -26.59 -9.25 -8.30
C ASN A 4 -25.55 -8.79 -9.34
N TYR A 5 -25.87 -9.04 -10.61
CA TYR A 5 -25.01 -8.68 -11.74
C TYR A 5 -25.33 -7.28 -12.23
N LEU A 6 -24.38 -6.36 -12.09
CA LEU A 6 -24.50 -5.01 -12.65
C LEU A 6 -24.10 -4.97 -14.13
N GLY A 7 -23.28 -5.93 -14.58
CA GLY A 7 -22.70 -5.94 -15.92
C GLY A 7 -21.38 -5.17 -16.04
N LEU A 8 -20.61 -5.51 -17.07
CA LEU A 8 -19.32 -4.87 -17.35
C LEU A 8 -19.50 -3.40 -17.77
N GLY A 9 -18.75 -2.52 -17.12
CA GLY A 9 -18.79 -1.07 -17.35
C GLY A 9 -20.02 -0.37 -16.77
N ALA A 10 -20.80 -1.04 -15.91
CA ALA A 10 -21.83 -0.38 -15.12
C ALA A 10 -21.20 0.59 -14.12
N ASP A 11 -21.89 1.69 -13.79
CA ASP A 11 -21.44 2.61 -12.75
C ASP A 11 -21.66 1.97 -11.37
N LEU A 12 -20.62 1.33 -10.83
CA LEU A 12 -20.67 0.66 -9.54
C LEU A 12 -21.07 1.63 -8.43
N LYS A 13 -20.58 2.87 -8.49
CA LYS A 13 -20.88 3.90 -7.50
C LYS A 13 -22.37 4.23 -7.53
N GLN A 14 -22.92 4.58 -8.68
CA GLN A 14 -24.35 4.92 -8.79
C GLN A 14 -25.24 3.79 -8.26
N ASN A 15 -24.93 2.54 -8.63
CA ASN A 15 -25.67 1.38 -8.16
C ASN A 15 -25.57 1.18 -6.64
N LEU A 16 -24.37 1.35 -6.06
CA LEU A 16 -24.18 1.25 -4.61
C LEU A 16 -24.93 2.36 -3.85
N PHE A 17 -24.93 3.59 -4.36
CA PHE A 17 -25.68 4.68 -3.73
C PHE A 17 -27.18 4.40 -3.72
N CYS A 18 -27.75 3.86 -4.81
CA CYS A 18 -29.14 3.38 -4.82
C CYS A 18 -29.41 2.29 -3.75
N GLU A 19 -28.46 1.38 -3.51
CA GLU A 19 -28.58 0.38 -2.44
C GLU A 19 -28.46 1.00 -1.05
N PHE A 20 -27.59 1.99 -0.87
CA PHE A 20 -27.41 2.69 0.39
C PHE A 20 -28.62 3.56 0.74
N GLU A 21 -29.32 4.11 -0.26
CA GLU A 21 -30.57 4.87 -0.11
C GLU A 21 -31.70 4.09 0.56
N LYS A 22 -31.68 2.75 0.45
CA LYS A 22 -32.63 1.90 1.18
C LYS A 22 -32.42 1.97 2.70
N ASN A 23 -31.22 2.40 3.14
CA ASN A 23 -30.80 2.58 4.53
C ASN A 23 -31.12 1.37 5.43
N GLU A 24 -30.98 0.17 4.86
CA GLU A 24 -31.14 -1.09 5.59
C GLU A 24 -29.90 -1.38 6.44
N ARG A 25 -30.07 -2.20 7.47
CA ARG A 25 -28.96 -2.65 8.33
C ARG A 25 -28.13 -3.73 7.63
N VAL A 26 -27.31 -3.29 6.68
CA VAL A 26 -26.44 -4.14 5.84
C VAL A 26 -24.97 -3.84 6.11
N LEU A 27 -24.14 -4.89 6.15
CA LEU A 27 -22.68 -4.76 6.12
C LEU A 27 -22.18 -4.95 4.68
N TYR A 28 -21.66 -3.90 4.08
CA TYR A 28 -21.03 -3.94 2.77
C TYR A 28 -19.53 -4.20 2.91
N VAL A 29 -19.05 -5.28 2.29
CA VAL A 29 -17.66 -5.74 2.36
C VAL A 29 -17.00 -5.56 0.99
N PHE A 30 -16.01 -4.70 0.92
CA PHE A 30 -15.31 -4.35 -0.32
C PHE A 30 -14.04 -5.18 -0.46
N GLU A 31 -13.92 -5.92 -1.56
CA GLU A 31 -12.71 -6.68 -1.88
C GLU A 31 -11.55 -5.75 -2.25
N ASN A 32 -11.84 -4.69 -3.03
CA ASN A 32 -10.87 -3.69 -3.44
C ASN A 32 -10.80 -2.52 -2.45
N ALA A 33 -9.64 -2.30 -1.83
CA ALA A 33 -9.43 -1.22 -0.86
C ALA A 33 -9.57 0.19 -1.47
N SER A 34 -9.13 0.39 -2.72
CA SER A 34 -9.25 1.68 -3.40
C SER A 34 -10.72 2.06 -3.60
N THR A 35 -11.53 1.12 -4.10
CA THR A 35 -12.99 1.32 -4.24
C THR A 35 -13.64 1.63 -2.88
N PHE A 36 -13.25 0.93 -1.82
CA PHE A 36 -13.74 1.21 -0.47
C PHE A 36 -13.46 2.65 -0.03
N TYR A 37 -12.22 3.12 -0.18
CA TYR A 37 -11.84 4.47 0.23
C TYR A 37 -12.48 5.57 -0.63
N GLU A 38 -12.63 5.32 -1.93
CA GLU A 38 -13.31 6.22 -2.86
C GLU A 38 -14.78 6.41 -2.47
N ILE A 39 -15.54 5.31 -2.39
CA ILE A 39 -16.97 5.33 -2.01
C ILE A 39 -17.14 5.96 -0.63
N LYS A 40 -16.30 5.59 0.36
CA LYS A 40 -16.35 6.17 1.70
C LYS A 40 -16.11 7.67 1.70
N LYS A 41 -15.17 8.17 0.89
CA LYS A 41 -14.87 9.60 0.78
C LYS A 41 -16.04 10.36 0.17
N GLU A 42 -16.65 9.82 -0.87
CA GLU A 42 -17.78 10.46 -1.55
C GLU A 42 -19.03 10.49 -0.69
N LEU A 43 -19.32 9.41 0.03
CA LEU A 43 -20.44 9.36 0.98
C LEU A 43 -20.33 10.45 2.05
N LEU A 44 -19.11 10.82 2.44
CA LEU A 44 -18.86 11.93 3.39
C LEU A 44 -19.00 13.34 2.77
N GLN A 45 -18.97 13.45 1.44
CA GLN A 45 -18.99 14.71 0.70
C GLN A 45 -20.33 14.99 0.02
N ASP A 46 -21.13 13.96 -0.22
CA ASP A 46 -22.41 14.04 -0.91
C ASP A 46 -23.48 14.66 0.00
N VAL A 47 -23.72 15.95 -0.17
CA VAL A 47 -24.67 16.71 0.65
C VAL A 47 -26.10 16.23 0.42
N GLU A 48 -26.48 15.99 -0.84
CA GLU A 48 -27.85 15.59 -1.21
C GLU A 48 -28.21 14.22 -0.63
N PHE A 49 -27.30 13.25 -0.74
CA PHE A 49 -27.46 11.94 -0.13
C PHE A 49 -27.57 12.02 1.41
N ASN A 50 -26.70 12.81 2.04
CA ASN A 50 -26.71 12.99 3.50
C ASN A 50 -27.95 13.76 4.00
N GLU A 51 -28.54 14.64 3.19
CA GLU A 51 -29.82 15.29 3.50
C GLU A 51 -30.99 14.29 3.41
N LYS A 52 -30.95 13.38 2.44
CA LYS A 52 -32.01 12.37 2.23
C LYS A 52 -32.03 11.27 3.30
N ILE A 53 -30.87 10.78 3.72
CA ILE A 53 -30.76 9.63 4.65
C ILE A 53 -30.39 10.06 6.06
N GLY A 54 -29.76 11.22 6.21
CA GLY A 54 -29.15 11.68 7.44
C GLY A 54 -27.71 11.18 7.61
N ILE A 55 -26.96 11.89 8.45
CA ILE A 55 -25.53 11.61 8.72
C ILE A 55 -25.26 10.29 9.46
N PHE A 56 -26.30 9.67 10.02
CA PHE A 56 -26.22 8.41 10.77
C PHE A 56 -26.91 7.29 9.98
N HIS A 57 -26.11 6.61 9.18
CA HIS A 57 -26.55 5.50 8.35
C HIS A 57 -26.73 4.22 9.18
N ASN A 58 -27.72 3.39 8.82
CA ASN A 58 -27.93 2.07 9.43
C ASN A 58 -27.03 0.98 8.82
N PHE A 59 -26.50 1.22 7.63
CA PHE A 59 -25.53 0.32 6.99
C PHE A 59 -24.11 0.62 7.46
N LYS A 60 -23.22 -0.34 7.21
CA LYS A 60 -21.78 -0.23 7.49
C LYS A 60 -20.97 -0.60 6.26
N LEU A 61 -19.86 0.10 6.07
CA LEU A 61 -18.89 -0.20 5.03
C LEU A 61 -17.61 -0.74 5.68
N MET A 62 -17.04 -1.79 5.09
CA MET A 62 -15.82 -2.43 5.59
C MET A 62 -14.98 -2.93 4.41
N ASN A 63 -13.66 -2.86 4.50
CA ASN A 63 -12.78 -3.56 3.55
C ASN A 63 -12.65 -5.04 3.93
N SER A 64 -12.16 -5.87 3.01
CA SER A 64 -11.98 -7.31 3.23
C SER A 64 -11.05 -7.65 4.41
N TYR A 65 -10.01 -6.85 4.65
CA TYR A 65 -9.09 -7.05 5.78
C TYR A 65 -9.81 -6.88 7.13
N ASP A 66 -10.49 -5.74 7.31
CA ASP A 66 -11.26 -5.43 8.53
C ASP A 66 -12.41 -6.43 8.72
N PHE A 67 -13.02 -6.90 7.63
CA PHE A 67 -14.04 -7.93 7.70
C PHE A 67 -13.49 -9.22 8.32
N ASN A 68 -12.35 -9.69 7.82
CA ASN A 68 -11.70 -10.88 8.35
C ASN A 68 -11.29 -10.72 9.83
N GLU A 69 -10.65 -9.60 10.21
CA GLU A 69 -10.26 -9.36 11.61
C GLU A 69 -11.48 -9.30 12.57
N ASN A 70 -12.64 -8.84 12.10
CA ASN A 70 -13.86 -8.78 12.92
C ASN A 70 -14.67 -10.08 12.92
N LEU A 71 -14.53 -10.89 11.86
CA LEU A 71 -15.26 -12.15 11.71
C LEU A 71 -14.73 -13.20 12.69
N PHE A 72 -13.41 -13.31 12.80
CA PHE A 72 -12.78 -14.33 13.64
C PHE A 72 -12.46 -13.82 15.04
N PHE A 73 -12.74 -14.64 16.04
CA PHE A 73 -12.49 -14.35 17.45
C PHE A 73 -11.93 -15.58 18.15
N THR A 74 -10.97 -15.38 19.05
CA THR A 74 -10.36 -16.44 19.84
C THR A 74 -9.92 -15.91 21.20
N ASP A 75 -10.03 -16.75 22.23
CA ASP A 75 -9.56 -16.44 23.58
C ASP A 75 -8.04 -16.72 23.75
N LYS A 76 -7.40 -17.29 22.72
CA LYS A 76 -5.97 -17.59 22.71
C LYS A 76 -5.13 -16.34 22.42
N ILE A 77 -3.88 -16.34 22.91
CA ILE A 77 -2.96 -15.23 22.64
C ILE A 77 -2.45 -15.32 21.20
N LEU A 78 -2.77 -14.30 20.40
CA LEU A 78 -2.37 -14.20 19.01
C LEU A 78 -0.91 -13.72 18.87
N ILE A 79 -0.10 -14.51 18.16
CA ILE A 79 1.30 -14.19 17.85
C ILE A 79 1.35 -13.44 16.50
N LYS A 80 1.69 -12.15 16.51
CA LYS A 80 1.88 -11.34 15.29
C LYS A 80 3.34 -10.92 15.10
N GLU A 81 3.67 -10.48 13.88
CA GLU A 81 4.93 -9.78 13.54
C GLU A 81 6.21 -10.57 13.94
N GLU A 82 7.21 -9.91 14.52
CA GLU A 82 8.52 -10.51 14.83
C GLU A 82 8.41 -11.69 15.81
N LYS A 83 7.36 -11.74 16.62
CA LYS A 83 7.11 -12.87 17.53
C LYS A 83 6.86 -14.16 16.77
N GLN A 84 6.30 -14.10 15.56
CA GLN A 84 6.12 -15.27 14.70
C GLN A 84 7.47 -15.85 14.30
N VAL A 85 8.41 -15.00 13.92
CA VAL A 85 9.76 -15.40 13.52
C VAL A 85 10.52 -16.01 14.69
N ILE A 86 10.41 -15.42 15.90
CA ILE A 86 11.00 -15.98 17.12
C ILE A 86 10.40 -17.36 17.42
N PHE A 87 9.08 -17.50 17.23
CA PHE A 87 8.38 -18.76 17.43
C PHE A 87 8.86 -19.83 16.44
N PHE A 88 8.95 -19.50 15.16
CA PHE A 88 9.51 -20.35 14.11
C PHE A 88 10.94 -20.78 14.43
N TYR A 89 11.82 -19.83 14.77
CA TYR A 89 13.21 -20.12 15.13
C TYR A 89 13.31 -21.15 16.28
N ASN A 90 12.49 -20.98 17.32
CA ASN A 90 12.44 -21.93 18.43
C ASN A 90 11.90 -23.31 18.02
N ALA A 91 10.97 -23.36 17.05
CA ALA A 91 10.44 -24.62 16.52
C ALA A 91 11.47 -25.41 15.70
N ILE A 92 12.39 -24.73 15.03
CA ILE A 92 13.41 -25.37 14.20
C ILE A 92 14.76 -25.58 14.90
N LYS A 93 15.01 -24.93 16.05
CA LYS A 93 16.32 -24.89 16.75
C LYS A 93 16.98 -26.26 17.01
N ASN A 94 16.20 -27.34 16.95
CA ASN A 94 16.66 -28.72 17.09
C ASN A 94 17.20 -29.30 15.76
N LYS A 95 17.00 -30.61 15.52
CA LYS A 95 17.55 -31.40 14.41
C LYS A 95 17.48 -30.72 13.03
N ILE A 96 16.39 -30.01 12.74
CA ILE A 96 16.15 -29.33 11.45
C ILE A 96 17.04 -28.09 11.29
N GLY A 97 17.17 -27.25 12.33
CA GLY A 97 18.01 -26.04 12.28
C GLY A 97 19.48 -26.36 11.99
N LYS A 98 19.98 -27.50 12.51
CA LYS A 98 21.32 -28.01 12.18
C LYS A 98 21.42 -28.43 10.71
N LYS A 99 20.42 -29.14 10.17
CA LYS A 99 20.38 -29.53 8.75
C LYS A 99 20.35 -28.31 7.82
N LEU A 100 19.55 -27.31 8.16
CA LEU A 100 19.40 -26.06 7.41
C LEU A 100 20.57 -25.07 7.62
N LYS A 101 21.58 -25.45 8.42
CA LYS A 101 22.77 -24.63 8.74
C LYS A 101 22.42 -23.23 9.27
N VAL A 102 21.31 -23.13 10.01
CA VAL A 102 20.87 -21.88 10.65
C VAL A 102 21.83 -21.52 11.79
N LYS A 103 22.51 -20.38 11.70
CA LYS A 103 23.47 -19.94 12.72
C LYS A 103 22.81 -19.01 13.74
N ASN A 104 21.92 -18.13 13.27
CA ASN A 104 21.28 -17.12 14.11
C ASN A 104 19.85 -16.83 13.65
N TYR A 105 19.15 -15.99 14.42
CA TYR A 105 17.76 -15.59 14.16
C TYR A 105 17.57 -14.86 12.80
N TYR A 106 18.55 -14.06 12.37
CA TYR A 106 18.44 -13.29 11.13
C TYR A 106 18.43 -14.18 9.89
N ASP A 107 19.03 -15.36 9.96
CA ASP A 107 19.10 -16.31 8.84
C ASP A 107 17.71 -16.89 8.46
N ILE A 108 16.69 -16.74 9.32
CA ILE A 108 15.40 -17.42 9.16
C ILE A 108 14.20 -16.50 8.99
N ILE A 109 14.41 -15.18 8.95
CA ILE A 109 13.31 -14.21 8.93
C ILE A 109 12.44 -14.45 7.70
N ASP A 110 13.04 -14.45 6.52
CA ASP A 110 12.31 -14.65 5.25
C ASP A 110 11.74 -16.07 5.15
N VAL A 111 12.48 -17.06 5.63
CA VAL A 111 12.05 -18.47 5.64
C VAL A 111 10.79 -18.65 6.50
N ALA A 112 10.74 -18.01 7.66
CA ALA A 112 9.59 -18.07 8.56
C ALA A 112 8.35 -17.45 7.89
N TYR A 113 8.47 -16.26 7.30
CA TYR A 113 7.33 -15.63 6.62
C TYR A 113 6.85 -16.44 5.41
N ASN A 114 7.77 -16.96 4.58
CA ASN A 114 7.41 -17.83 3.46
C ASN A 114 6.74 -19.12 3.92
N TYR A 115 7.20 -19.71 5.03
CA TYR A 115 6.55 -20.86 5.65
C TYR A 115 5.11 -20.50 6.08
N TYR A 116 4.91 -19.40 6.81
CA TYR A 116 3.58 -19.03 7.28
C TYR A 116 2.62 -18.71 6.13
N ASN A 117 3.11 -18.07 5.07
CA ASN A 117 2.33 -17.80 3.86
C ASN A 117 1.91 -19.11 3.17
N LEU A 118 2.84 -20.04 2.97
CA LEU A 118 2.53 -21.35 2.39
C LEU A 118 1.44 -22.07 3.18
N PHE A 119 1.57 -22.18 4.50
CA PHE A 119 0.59 -22.89 5.32
C PHE A 119 -0.74 -22.14 5.44
N ALA A 120 -0.74 -20.80 5.33
CA ALA A 120 -1.97 -20.02 5.18
C ALA A 120 -2.68 -20.34 3.87
N GLU A 121 -1.96 -20.38 2.75
CA GLU A 121 -2.53 -20.74 1.44
C GLU A 121 -3.07 -22.17 1.42
N LEU A 122 -2.30 -23.14 1.93
CA LEU A 122 -2.76 -24.53 2.02
C LEU A 122 -4.06 -24.64 2.83
N GLN A 123 -4.17 -23.92 3.93
CA GLN A 123 -5.40 -23.90 4.75
C GLN A 123 -6.57 -23.23 4.02
N GLU A 124 -6.33 -22.08 3.40
CA GLU A 124 -7.33 -21.30 2.66
C GLU A 124 -7.90 -22.11 1.46
N TYR A 125 -7.05 -22.90 0.80
CA TYR A 125 -7.43 -23.78 -0.30
C TYR A 125 -7.77 -25.22 0.12
N LYS A 126 -7.79 -25.50 1.43
CA LYS A 126 -8.15 -26.83 1.99
C LYS A 126 -7.28 -27.97 1.47
N ILE A 127 -6.02 -27.68 1.18
CA ILE A 127 -5.05 -28.67 0.73
C ILE A 127 -4.38 -29.30 1.95
N ASP A 128 -4.53 -30.61 2.07
CA ASP A 128 -3.86 -31.37 3.12
C ASP A 128 -2.35 -31.45 2.83
N ALA A 129 -1.55 -30.71 3.60
CA ALA A 129 -0.11 -30.69 3.51
C ALA A 129 0.52 -32.09 3.59
N GLN A 130 -0.13 -33.08 4.22
CA GLN A 130 0.40 -34.45 4.31
C GLN A 130 0.30 -35.22 2.99
N LYS A 131 -0.65 -34.86 2.12
CA LYS A 131 -0.98 -35.55 0.86
C LYS A 131 -0.37 -34.91 -0.38
N ILE A 132 0.39 -33.83 -0.23
CA ILE A 132 1.01 -33.15 -1.37
C ILE A 132 2.10 -34.06 -1.96
N GLU A 133 1.94 -34.37 -3.24
CA GLU A 133 2.96 -35.02 -4.06
C GLU A 133 3.97 -33.97 -4.54
N VAL A 134 5.26 -34.27 -4.40
CA VAL A 134 6.35 -33.36 -4.75
C VAL A 134 7.39 -34.07 -5.60
N GLU A 135 8.11 -33.30 -6.42
CA GLU A 135 9.19 -33.85 -7.24
C GLU A 135 10.32 -34.42 -6.36
N ASN A 136 11.12 -35.33 -6.91
CA ASN A 136 12.13 -36.06 -6.13
C ASN A 136 13.11 -35.13 -5.38
N TRP A 137 13.50 -34.02 -6.00
CA TRP A 137 14.40 -33.04 -5.37
C TRP A 137 13.73 -32.24 -4.24
N GLN A 138 12.40 -32.13 -4.24
CA GLN A 138 11.61 -31.40 -3.24
C GLN A 138 11.28 -32.25 -2.01
N ARG A 139 11.34 -33.58 -2.10
CA ARG A 139 10.90 -34.50 -1.05
C ARG A 139 11.51 -34.19 0.32
N GLU A 140 12.82 -34.03 0.40
CA GLU A 140 13.49 -33.74 1.67
C GLU A 140 13.07 -32.38 2.24
N ILE A 141 12.98 -31.36 1.39
CA ILE A 141 12.56 -30.01 1.78
C ILE A 141 11.15 -30.06 2.36
N PHE A 142 10.24 -30.73 1.66
CA PHE A 142 8.83 -30.77 2.05
C PHE A 142 8.60 -31.62 3.32
N GLU A 143 9.34 -32.72 3.50
CA GLU A 143 9.31 -33.48 4.76
C GLU A 143 9.83 -32.66 5.95
N ASN A 144 10.88 -31.86 5.76
CA ASN A 144 11.31 -30.92 6.79
C ASN A 144 10.19 -29.90 7.12
N LEU A 145 9.49 -29.34 6.11
CA LEU A 145 8.36 -28.42 6.34
C LEU A 145 7.22 -29.06 7.14
N LYS A 146 6.88 -30.34 6.86
CA LYS A 146 5.90 -31.10 7.65
C LYS A 146 6.34 -31.30 9.10
N GLU A 147 7.62 -31.59 9.33
CA GLU A 147 8.16 -31.75 10.68
C GLU A 147 8.12 -30.42 11.46
N ILE A 148 8.46 -29.30 10.80
CA ILE A 148 8.33 -27.95 11.37
C ILE A 148 6.86 -27.66 11.73
N ASP A 149 5.91 -27.94 10.84
CA ASP A 149 4.48 -27.70 11.10
C ASP A 149 3.96 -28.48 12.31
N ARG A 150 4.34 -29.75 12.43
CA ARG A 150 4.02 -30.56 13.63
C ARG A 150 4.62 -29.94 14.90
N SER A 151 5.88 -29.49 14.84
CA SER A 151 6.55 -28.81 15.97
C SER A 151 5.84 -27.52 16.37
N ILE A 152 5.46 -26.70 15.39
CA ILE A 152 4.75 -25.43 15.59
C ILE A 152 3.39 -25.69 16.24
N LYS A 153 2.57 -26.59 15.68
CA LYS A 153 1.24 -26.93 16.22
C LYS A 153 1.32 -27.39 17.68
N LEU A 154 2.26 -28.29 18.00
CA LEU A 154 2.50 -28.75 19.37
C LEU A 154 2.87 -27.60 20.33
N GLN A 155 3.69 -26.65 19.89
CA GLN A 155 4.06 -25.51 20.72
C GLN A 155 2.91 -24.53 20.93
N VAL A 156 2.11 -24.28 19.88
CA VAL A 156 0.95 -23.40 19.92
C VAL A 156 -0.07 -23.92 20.93
N GLU A 157 -0.35 -25.23 20.89
CA GLU A 157 -1.24 -25.89 21.86
C GLU A 157 -0.70 -25.81 23.30
N LYS A 158 0.55 -26.21 23.53
CA LYS A 158 1.16 -26.23 24.88
C LYS A 158 1.18 -24.86 25.56
N LYS A 159 1.33 -23.78 24.79
CA LYS A 159 1.45 -22.41 25.30
C LYS A 159 0.12 -21.64 25.26
N ASN A 160 -0.97 -22.28 24.85
CA ASN A 160 -2.27 -21.64 24.63
C ASN A 160 -2.18 -20.38 23.72
N LEU A 161 -1.37 -20.48 22.67
CA LEU A 161 -1.16 -19.43 21.68
C LEU A 161 -1.95 -19.75 20.42
N ILE A 162 -1.98 -18.83 19.45
CA ILE A 162 -2.48 -19.07 18.11
C ILE A 162 -1.74 -18.20 17.09
N LEU A 163 -1.51 -18.74 15.90
CA LEU A 163 -0.90 -18.02 14.78
C LEU A 163 -1.99 -17.43 13.88
N PRO A 164 -1.72 -16.34 13.14
CA PRO A 164 -2.75 -15.63 12.37
C PRO A 164 -3.48 -16.53 11.37
N TYR A 165 -2.77 -17.38 10.65
CA TYR A 165 -3.39 -18.30 9.70
C TYR A 165 -4.25 -19.37 10.40
N MET A 166 -3.85 -19.84 11.58
CA MET A 166 -4.61 -20.82 12.36
C MET A 166 -5.92 -20.27 12.96
N ILE A 167 -6.08 -18.94 13.04
CA ILE A 167 -7.34 -18.32 13.48
C ILE A 167 -8.46 -18.56 12.45
N ARG A 168 -8.11 -18.65 11.16
CA ARG A 168 -9.05 -18.75 10.04
C ARG A 168 -9.71 -20.13 9.97
N THR A 169 -10.59 -20.43 10.92
CA THR A 169 -11.39 -21.66 10.95
C THR A 169 -12.84 -21.33 11.31
N ILE A 170 -13.78 -22.21 10.95
CA ILE A 170 -15.21 -21.99 11.17
C ILE A 170 -15.53 -21.87 12.67
N GLU A 171 -14.81 -22.61 13.52
CA GLU A 171 -15.01 -22.63 14.98
C GLU A 171 -14.69 -21.27 15.62
N ASN A 172 -13.78 -20.51 15.02
CA ASN A 172 -13.41 -19.17 15.49
C ASN A 172 -14.34 -18.08 14.94
N ILE A 173 -15.38 -18.39 14.16
CA ILE A 173 -16.32 -17.36 13.69
C ILE A 173 -17.13 -16.82 14.88
N SER A 174 -17.05 -15.51 15.09
CA SER A 174 -17.64 -14.83 16.24
C SER A 174 -19.17 -14.87 16.24
N LYS A 175 -19.76 -15.52 17.24
CA LYS A 175 -21.22 -15.46 17.49
C LYS A 175 -21.72 -14.03 17.69
N GLY A 176 -20.89 -13.16 18.28
CA GLY A 176 -21.20 -11.74 18.44
C GLY A 176 -21.30 -11.00 17.10
N PHE A 177 -20.46 -11.38 16.14
CA PHE A 177 -20.51 -10.86 14.77
C PHE A 177 -21.80 -11.28 14.06
N LEU A 178 -22.17 -12.56 14.11
CA LEU A 178 -23.40 -13.11 13.52
C LEU A 178 -24.68 -12.47 14.07
N LYS A 179 -24.70 -12.13 15.36
CA LYS A 179 -25.83 -11.42 15.99
C LYS A 179 -25.94 -9.97 15.50
N LYS A 180 -24.80 -9.31 15.24
CA LYS A 180 -24.76 -7.90 14.85
C LYS A 180 -25.05 -7.68 13.37
N ASN A 181 -24.66 -8.63 12.51
CA ASN A 181 -24.70 -8.51 11.06
C ASN A 181 -25.60 -9.61 10.47
N LYS A 182 -26.86 -9.27 10.16
CA LYS A 182 -27.85 -10.19 9.58
C LYS A 182 -27.90 -10.16 8.06
N LYS A 183 -27.36 -9.10 7.44
CA LYS A 183 -27.19 -8.98 5.99
C LYS A 183 -25.75 -8.59 5.69
N ILE A 184 -25.08 -9.33 4.81
CA ILE A 184 -23.69 -9.07 4.40
C ILE A 184 -23.62 -9.09 2.88
N TYR A 185 -23.29 -7.94 2.30
CA TYR A 185 -23.18 -7.78 0.85
C TYR A 185 -21.70 -7.62 0.47
N PHE A 186 -21.16 -8.60 -0.24
CA PHE A 186 -19.84 -8.46 -0.87
C PHE A 186 -19.94 -7.54 -2.08
N VAL A 187 -18.99 -6.64 -2.22
CA VAL A 187 -18.90 -5.69 -3.33
C VAL A 187 -17.71 -6.09 -4.20
N ASN A 188 -18.05 -6.51 -5.41
CA ASN A 188 -17.13 -6.89 -6.49
C ASN A 188 -16.15 -8.00 -6.11
N LYS A 189 -16.60 -9.01 -5.34
CA LYS A 189 -15.79 -10.18 -5.04
C LYS A 189 -15.89 -11.18 -6.19
N VAL A 190 -14.81 -11.29 -6.95
CA VAL A 190 -14.77 -12.01 -8.23
C VAL A 190 -14.25 -13.45 -8.14
N ASN A 191 -13.74 -13.84 -6.97
CA ASN A 191 -13.24 -15.19 -6.70
C ASN A 191 -13.43 -15.49 -5.21
N PHE A 192 -13.84 -16.73 -4.91
CA PHE A 192 -13.98 -17.24 -3.56
C PHE A 192 -13.11 -18.49 -3.39
N THR A 193 -12.26 -18.47 -2.38
CA THR A 193 -11.44 -19.64 -2.01
C THR A 193 -12.33 -20.77 -1.48
N PRO A 194 -11.87 -22.03 -1.50
CA PRO A 194 -12.58 -23.14 -0.88
C PRO A 194 -13.00 -22.85 0.56
N PHE A 195 -12.13 -22.24 1.38
CA PHE A 195 -12.50 -21.86 2.74
C PHE A 195 -13.51 -20.72 2.81
N GLU A 196 -13.42 -19.70 1.97
CA GLU A 196 -14.43 -18.64 1.91
C GLU A 196 -15.82 -19.17 1.54
N LYS A 197 -15.90 -20.21 0.70
CA LYS A 197 -17.17 -20.89 0.41
C LYS A 197 -17.75 -21.55 1.65
N GLU A 198 -16.93 -22.22 2.47
CA GLU A 198 -17.38 -22.76 3.76
C GLU A 198 -17.85 -21.66 4.71
N ILE A 199 -17.16 -20.52 4.76
CA ILE A 199 -17.59 -19.36 5.56
C ILE A 199 -18.99 -18.92 5.12
N ILE A 200 -19.22 -18.75 3.81
CA ILE A 200 -20.53 -18.35 3.28
C ILE A 200 -21.61 -19.34 3.73
N ILE A 201 -21.39 -20.64 3.55
CA ILE A 201 -22.34 -21.69 3.93
C ILE A 201 -22.64 -21.58 5.43
N TYR A 202 -21.61 -21.51 6.27
CA TYR A 202 -21.78 -21.39 7.72
C TYR A 202 -22.55 -20.13 8.12
N LEU A 203 -22.28 -18.99 7.48
CA LEU A 203 -23.00 -17.74 7.73
C LEU A 203 -24.48 -17.85 7.35
N GLU A 204 -24.80 -18.43 6.18
CA GLU A 204 -26.17 -18.64 5.71
C GLU A 204 -26.95 -19.59 6.61
N GLU A 205 -26.34 -20.70 7.03
CA GLU A 205 -26.92 -21.66 8.00
C GLU A 205 -27.21 -21.01 9.36
N ASN A 206 -26.46 -19.97 9.73
CA ASN A 206 -26.68 -19.18 10.95
C ASN A 206 -27.61 -17.97 10.74
N GLY A 207 -28.36 -17.95 9.63
CA GLY A 207 -29.40 -16.96 9.35
C GLY A 207 -28.86 -15.59 8.96
N VAL A 208 -27.71 -15.55 8.29
CA VAL A 208 -27.18 -14.33 7.66
C VAL A 208 -27.52 -14.36 6.17
N GLU A 209 -28.18 -13.31 5.69
CA GLU A 209 -28.44 -13.12 4.25
C GLU A 209 -27.15 -12.65 3.57
N ILE A 210 -26.69 -13.39 2.56
CA ILE A 210 -25.47 -13.07 1.82
C ILE A 210 -25.79 -12.78 0.37
N LYS A 211 -25.27 -11.63 -0.09
CA LYS A 211 -25.35 -11.20 -1.48
C LYS A 211 -23.96 -10.82 -2.00
N ASN A 212 -23.70 -11.04 -3.28
CA ASN A 212 -22.53 -10.49 -3.96
C ASN A 212 -23.00 -9.54 -5.08
N ILE A 213 -22.68 -8.25 -4.93
CA ILE A 213 -22.93 -7.22 -5.95
C ILE A 213 -21.71 -7.20 -6.87
N LEU A 214 -21.89 -7.69 -8.09
CA LEU A 214 -20.79 -8.02 -8.99
C LEU A 214 -20.85 -7.17 -10.26
N GLN A 215 -19.76 -6.45 -10.56
CA GLN A 215 -19.64 -5.65 -11.78
C GLN A 215 -19.21 -6.51 -12.98
N LEU A 216 -19.82 -7.68 -13.10
CA LEU A 216 -19.57 -8.65 -14.18
C LEU A 216 -20.90 -9.02 -14.85
N SER A 217 -20.81 -9.55 -16.05
CA SER A 217 -21.98 -10.14 -16.69
C SER A 217 -22.18 -11.58 -16.20
N LYS A 218 -23.44 -12.03 -16.11
CA LYS A 218 -23.77 -13.39 -15.65
C LYS A 218 -23.10 -14.49 -16.47
N LYS A 219 -22.83 -14.26 -17.76
CA LYS A 219 -22.14 -15.25 -18.62
C LYS A 219 -20.68 -15.44 -18.22
N ASP A 220 -20.03 -14.45 -17.61
CA ASP A 220 -18.59 -14.44 -17.31
C ASP A 220 -18.23 -14.97 -15.91
N PHE A 221 -19.24 -15.21 -15.07
CA PHE A 221 -19.05 -15.72 -13.72
C PHE A 221 -19.57 -17.17 -13.62
N ASP A 222 -18.79 -18.02 -12.97
CA ASP A 222 -19.20 -19.37 -12.62
C ASP A 222 -19.82 -19.36 -11.23
N GLU A 223 -21.15 -19.48 -11.14
CA GLU A 223 -21.87 -19.46 -9.86
C GLU A 223 -21.61 -20.71 -8.99
N LYS A 224 -21.17 -21.83 -9.60
CA LYS A 224 -20.83 -23.05 -8.85
C LYS A 224 -19.41 -22.94 -8.28
N GLU A 225 -18.47 -22.54 -9.12
CA GLU A 225 -17.08 -22.36 -8.72
C GLU A 225 -16.84 -21.04 -7.98
N LEU A 226 -17.81 -20.13 -7.99
CA LEU A 226 -17.75 -18.77 -7.45
C LEU A 226 -16.49 -18.02 -7.89
N LYS A 227 -16.20 -18.06 -9.19
CA LYS A 227 -15.04 -17.40 -9.79
C LYS A 227 -15.32 -16.94 -11.22
N ILE A 228 -14.49 -16.05 -11.74
CA ILE A 228 -14.50 -15.68 -13.15
C ILE A 228 -14.23 -16.92 -14.02
N LYS A 229 -15.00 -17.08 -15.10
CA LYS A 229 -14.76 -18.12 -16.11
C LYS A 229 -13.53 -17.78 -16.95
N ASN A 230 -12.85 -18.80 -17.42
CA ASN A 230 -11.71 -18.65 -18.34
C ASN A 230 -12.10 -17.94 -19.66
N SER A 231 -13.37 -18.01 -20.07
CA SER A 231 -13.92 -17.36 -21.26
C SER A 231 -14.34 -15.90 -21.01
N PHE A 232 -13.64 -15.18 -20.13
CA PHE A 232 -14.02 -13.84 -19.69
C PHE A 232 -14.25 -12.89 -20.86
N SER A 233 -15.48 -12.37 -20.97
CA SER A 233 -15.81 -11.40 -22.01
C SER A 233 -15.13 -10.06 -21.70
N ILE A 234 -14.43 -9.50 -22.69
CA ILE A 234 -14.11 -8.08 -22.70
C ILE A 234 -15.43 -7.31 -22.96
N LEU A 235 -15.47 -6.02 -22.62
CA LEU A 235 -16.56 -5.13 -23.04
C LEU A 235 -16.89 -5.36 -24.53
N PRO A 236 -18.18 -5.33 -24.92
CA PRO A 236 -18.57 -5.53 -26.32
C PRO A 236 -17.84 -4.55 -27.24
N LYS A 237 -17.40 -5.01 -28.41
CA LYS A 237 -16.65 -4.18 -29.37
C LYS A 237 -17.41 -2.89 -29.72
N GLU A 238 -18.73 -2.97 -29.73
CA GLU A 238 -19.66 -1.88 -29.97
C GLU A 238 -19.44 -0.70 -29.01
N LYS A 239 -19.20 -0.95 -27.71
CA LYS A 239 -18.92 0.12 -26.72
C LYS A 239 -17.59 0.84 -26.98
N PHE A 240 -16.62 0.15 -27.59
CA PHE A 240 -15.35 0.77 -27.99
C PHE A 240 -15.49 1.54 -29.30
N LEU A 241 -16.27 1.00 -30.25
CA LEU A 241 -16.60 1.65 -31.52
C LEU A 241 -17.38 2.95 -31.30
N GLU A 242 -18.33 2.99 -30.36
CA GLU A 242 -19.04 4.21 -29.95
C GLU A 242 -18.10 5.32 -29.47
N LYS A 243 -16.96 4.95 -28.88
CA LYS A 243 -15.94 5.87 -28.38
C LYS A 243 -14.80 6.11 -29.37
N ASN A 244 -14.89 5.55 -30.58
CA ASN A 244 -13.83 5.56 -31.59
C ASN A 244 -12.48 5.05 -31.04
N ILE A 245 -12.51 4.03 -30.17
CA ILE A 245 -11.33 3.41 -29.57
C ILE A 245 -11.02 2.12 -30.32
N ASP A 246 -9.82 2.04 -30.91
CA ASP A 246 -9.29 0.80 -31.49
C ASP A 246 -8.40 0.07 -30.48
N ILE A 247 -8.78 -1.15 -30.11
CA ILE A 247 -8.03 -2.00 -29.17
C ILE A 247 -7.35 -3.12 -29.95
N LYS A 248 -6.02 -3.14 -29.89
CA LYS A 248 -5.18 -4.20 -30.46
C LYS A 248 -4.46 -4.93 -29.32
N ILE A 249 -4.65 -6.26 -29.25
CA ILE A 249 -3.98 -7.12 -28.27
C ILE A 249 -2.81 -7.80 -28.96
N PHE A 250 -1.63 -7.75 -28.34
CA PHE A 250 -0.43 -8.40 -28.83
C PHE A 250 0.20 -9.24 -27.71
N GLU A 251 0.53 -10.48 -28.04
CA GLU A 251 1.22 -11.38 -27.15
C GLU A 251 2.67 -11.55 -27.59
N TYR A 252 3.58 -11.52 -26.63
CA TYR A 252 5.01 -11.67 -26.86
C TYR A 252 5.60 -12.69 -25.89
N SER A 253 6.48 -13.54 -26.39
CA SER A 253 7.14 -14.59 -25.60
C SER A 253 8.14 -14.08 -24.58
N SER A 254 8.58 -12.81 -24.69
CA SER A 254 9.52 -12.20 -23.77
C SER A 254 9.35 -10.68 -23.73
N LYS A 255 9.83 -10.05 -22.65
CA LYS A 255 9.80 -8.59 -22.48
C LYS A 255 10.64 -7.85 -23.52
N PHE A 256 11.76 -8.43 -23.94
CA PHE A 256 12.57 -7.85 -25.02
C PHE A 256 11.80 -7.83 -26.36
N ASN A 257 11.14 -8.94 -26.70
CA ASN A 257 10.31 -9.03 -27.91
C ASN A 257 9.12 -8.07 -27.86
N GLN A 258 8.53 -7.89 -26.68
CA GLN A 258 7.48 -6.90 -26.45
C GLN A 258 7.96 -5.48 -26.74
N LEU A 259 9.12 -5.06 -26.21
CA LEU A 259 9.67 -3.72 -26.45
C LEU A 259 9.98 -3.49 -27.93
N LEU A 260 10.60 -4.47 -28.60
CA LEU A 260 10.89 -4.38 -30.03
C LEU A 260 9.61 -4.30 -30.87
N GLY A 261 8.60 -5.10 -30.50
CA GLY A 261 7.26 -5.05 -31.09
C GLY A 261 6.60 -3.69 -30.94
N LEU A 262 6.67 -3.10 -29.74
CA LEU A 262 6.15 -1.76 -29.45
C LEU A 262 6.87 -0.68 -30.27
N VAL A 263 8.21 -0.73 -30.39
CA VAL A 263 8.96 0.21 -31.24
C VAL A 263 8.47 0.17 -32.68
N LYS A 264 8.34 -1.05 -33.24
CA LYS A 264 7.85 -1.22 -34.62
C LYS A 264 6.43 -0.68 -34.78
N LYS A 265 5.52 -1.03 -33.87
CA LYS A 265 4.13 -0.58 -33.93
C LYS A 265 3.99 0.93 -33.79
N LEU A 266 4.66 1.54 -32.82
CA LEU A 266 4.68 2.99 -32.68
C LEU A 266 5.30 3.68 -33.89
N SER A 267 6.21 3.03 -34.63
CA SER A 267 6.69 3.57 -35.90
C SER A 267 5.58 3.61 -36.95
N ASP A 268 4.81 2.52 -37.08
CA ASP A 268 3.76 2.34 -38.08
C ASP A 268 2.48 3.16 -37.80
N GLU A 269 2.15 3.39 -36.52
CA GLU A 269 0.94 4.12 -36.12
C GLU A 269 1.08 5.63 -36.35
N LYS A 270 0.05 6.26 -36.93
CA LYS A 270 0.05 7.71 -37.21
C LYS A 270 -0.42 8.53 -36.01
N GLU A 271 -1.29 7.97 -35.19
CA GLU A 271 -1.90 8.62 -34.04
C GLU A 271 -1.16 8.30 -32.74
N GLN A 272 -1.53 8.99 -31.67
CA GLN A 272 -1.00 8.68 -30.35
C GLN A 272 -1.72 7.45 -29.79
N CYS A 273 -0.95 6.54 -29.19
CA CYS A 273 -1.46 5.29 -28.64
C CYS A 273 -1.35 5.28 -27.12
N GLN A 274 -2.30 4.61 -26.48
CA GLN A 274 -2.29 4.35 -25.04
C GLN A 274 -1.82 2.90 -24.82
N ILE A 275 -0.80 2.68 -24.00
CA ILE A 275 -0.19 1.35 -23.80
C ILE A 275 -0.56 0.82 -22.42
N TYR A 276 -1.15 -0.38 -22.38
CA TYR A 276 -1.45 -1.12 -21.16
C TYR A 276 -0.59 -2.40 -21.13
N ASP A 277 0.15 -2.59 -20.04
CA ASP A 277 0.93 -3.80 -19.76
C ASP A 277 0.30 -4.54 -18.58
N VAL A 278 0.43 -5.87 -18.59
CA VAL A 278 -0.03 -6.77 -17.53
C VAL A 278 0.89 -6.67 -16.30
N GLN A 279 2.16 -6.30 -16.48
CA GLN A 279 3.06 -6.01 -15.36
C GLN A 279 2.73 -4.63 -14.77
N ASP A 280 2.58 -4.56 -13.43
CA ASP A 280 2.41 -3.29 -12.73
C ASP A 280 3.47 -2.30 -13.17
N ILE A 281 3.02 -1.12 -13.63
CA ILE A 281 3.90 -0.09 -14.14
C ILE A 281 4.63 0.58 -12.96
N ASN A 282 5.67 -0.09 -12.45
CA ASN A 282 6.55 0.43 -11.41
C ASN A 282 7.71 1.26 -11.99
N SER A 283 8.54 1.84 -11.11
CA SER A 283 9.66 2.70 -11.52
C SER A 283 10.71 2.03 -12.43
N GLU A 284 10.76 0.69 -12.47
CA GLU A 284 11.65 -0.05 -13.35
C GLU A 284 11.04 -0.16 -14.75
N THR A 285 9.77 -0.56 -14.85
CA THR A 285 9.07 -0.63 -16.15
C THR A 285 8.92 0.73 -16.83
N LYS A 286 8.83 1.83 -16.06
CA LYS A 286 8.80 3.21 -16.58
C LYS A 286 10.03 3.54 -17.45
N ARG A 287 11.21 3.00 -17.12
CA ARG A 287 12.44 3.26 -17.90
C ARG A 287 12.38 2.60 -19.27
N ASP A 288 11.75 1.43 -19.36
CA ASP A 288 11.62 0.70 -20.62
C ASP A 288 10.77 1.51 -21.62
N TYR A 289 9.67 2.12 -21.15
CA TYR A 289 8.83 2.97 -21.99
C TYR A 289 9.44 4.32 -22.32
N GLN A 290 10.34 4.87 -21.50
CA GLN A 290 11.05 6.13 -21.78
C GLN A 290 11.89 6.07 -23.06
N LEU A 291 12.33 4.88 -23.46
CA LEU A 291 13.12 4.68 -24.68
C LEU A 291 12.26 4.66 -25.95
N LEU A 292 10.93 4.59 -25.83
CA LEU A 292 10.00 4.62 -26.96
C LEU A 292 9.79 6.06 -27.47
N ASN A 293 9.14 6.20 -28.63
CA ASN A 293 8.81 7.52 -29.18
C ASN A 293 7.72 8.21 -28.35
N GLN A 294 8.16 9.08 -27.45
CA GLN A 294 7.29 9.75 -26.47
C GLN A 294 6.19 10.62 -27.06
N LYS A 295 6.39 11.13 -28.28
CA LYS A 295 5.38 11.96 -28.95
C LYS A 295 4.15 11.15 -29.38
N LYS A 296 4.31 9.83 -29.53
CA LYS A 296 3.25 8.91 -29.97
C LYS A 296 2.61 8.14 -28.82
N ILE A 297 3.00 8.39 -27.57
CA ILE A 297 2.46 7.69 -26.40
C ILE A 297 1.63 8.67 -25.58
N ILE A 298 0.37 8.33 -25.37
CA ILE A 298 -0.45 8.91 -24.30
C ILE A 298 -0.09 8.13 -23.03
N TYR A 299 0.65 8.79 -22.13
CA TYR A 299 1.10 8.17 -20.90
C TYR A 299 -0.07 7.83 -19.98
N ASN A 300 -0.15 6.55 -19.57
CA ASN A 300 -1.05 6.07 -18.51
C ASN A 300 -0.55 6.34 -17.10
N LEU A 301 0.70 6.80 -16.99
CA LEU A 301 1.30 7.13 -15.72
C LEU A 301 0.58 8.36 -15.18
N GLU A 302 -0.27 8.18 -14.18
CA GLU A 302 -0.55 9.26 -13.25
C GLU A 302 0.80 9.70 -12.69
N GLU A 303 1.30 10.87 -13.09
CA GLU A 303 2.42 11.48 -12.41
C GLU A 303 1.96 11.75 -10.98
N THR A 304 2.26 10.81 -10.08
CA THR A 304 1.95 11.00 -8.68
C THR A 304 2.70 12.25 -8.24
N LEU A 305 2.05 13.08 -7.42
CA LEU A 305 2.67 14.30 -6.90
C LEU A 305 4.07 13.99 -6.33
N GLN A 306 4.25 12.80 -5.76
CA GLN A 306 5.50 12.28 -5.19
C GLN A 306 6.69 12.25 -6.16
N GLU A 307 6.42 12.04 -7.46
CA GLU A 307 7.46 11.97 -8.48
C GLU A 307 7.92 13.36 -8.97
N THR A 308 7.12 14.39 -8.71
CA THR A 308 7.42 15.77 -9.15
C THR A 308 8.63 16.34 -8.42
N LYS A 309 9.43 17.16 -9.13
CA LYS A 309 10.57 17.89 -8.54
C LYS A 309 10.16 18.71 -7.32
N ILE A 310 8.96 19.31 -7.37
CA ILE A 310 8.41 20.14 -6.29
C ILE A 310 8.18 19.29 -5.04
N TYR A 311 7.52 18.14 -5.17
CA TYR A 311 7.26 17.28 -4.02
C TYR A 311 8.55 16.75 -3.41
N LYS A 312 9.51 16.28 -4.22
CA LYS A 312 10.81 15.80 -3.71
C LYS A 312 11.51 16.86 -2.86
N VAL A 313 11.47 18.12 -3.29
CA VAL A 313 12.01 19.25 -2.51
C VAL A 313 11.18 19.49 -1.24
N LEU A 314 9.85 19.45 -1.31
CA LEU A 314 8.96 19.64 -0.16
C LEU A 314 9.09 18.53 0.89
N ASP A 315 9.24 17.27 0.46
CA ASP A 315 9.37 16.10 1.32
C ASP A 315 10.66 16.16 2.13
N VAL A 316 11.79 16.45 1.45
CA VAL A 316 13.08 16.71 2.11
C VAL A 316 12.98 17.86 3.11
N LEU A 317 12.34 18.97 2.73
CA LEU A 317 12.14 20.11 3.64
C LEU A 317 11.32 19.70 4.87
N CYS A 318 10.22 18.96 4.69
CA CYS A 318 9.39 18.46 5.78
C CYS A 318 10.21 17.57 6.73
N ASN A 319 11.01 16.66 6.21
CA ASN A 319 11.87 15.78 7.02
C ASN A 319 12.91 16.56 7.82
N ILE A 320 13.57 17.55 7.18
CA ILE A 320 14.50 18.44 7.89
C ILE A 320 13.78 19.17 9.02
N LEU A 321 12.61 19.75 8.75
CA LEU A 321 11.85 20.59 9.70
C LEU A 321 11.30 19.79 10.88
N ASN A 322 10.81 18.57 10.65
CA ASN A 322 10.30 17.71 11.70
C ASN A 322 11.37 17.32 12.71
N GLU A 323 12.63 17.23 12.27
CA GLU A 323 13.77 16.81 13.08
C GLU A 323 14.56 18.00 13.67
N VAL A 324 14.16 19.25 13.41
CA VAL A 324 14.82 20.44 14.00
C VAL A 324 14.48 20.55 15.48
N ARG A 325 15.51 20.60 16.31
CA ARG A 325 15.36 20.91 17.74
C ARG A 325 15.49 22.41 17.97
N ILE A 326 14.61 22.93 18.83
CA ILE A 326 14.59 24.35 19.20
C ILE A 326 15.10 24.48 20.63
N LYS A 327 16.17 25.24 20.83
CA LYS A 327 16.71 25.57 22.15
C LYS A 327 16.51 27.07 22.40
N LYS A 328 15.78 27.42 23.47
CA LYS A 328 15.65 28.82 23.91
C LYS A 328 16.92 29.24 24.65
N ARG A 329 17.39 30.47 24.39
CA ARG A 329 18.51 31.11 25.08
C ARG A 329 18.13 32.54 25.45
N GLU A 330 18.92 33.14 26.34
CA GLU A 330 18.72 34.53 26.82
C GLU A 330 18.62 35.55 25.68
N ASN A 331 19.41 35.37 24.61
CA ASN A 331 19.43 36.27 23.44
C ASN A 331 18.73 35.71 22.18
N GLY A 332 17.80 34.75 22.33
CA GLY A 332 16.93 34.31 21.24
C GLY A 332 16.78 32.79 21.10
N ILE A 333 16.47 32.34 19.88
CA ILE A 333 16.16 30.95 19.57
C ILE A 333 17.28 30.32 18.75
N GLU A 334 17.85 29.22 19.25
CA GLU A 334 18.80 28.39 18.53
C GLU A 334 18.08 27.21 17.86
N TYR A 335 18.39 26.98 16.59
CA TYR A 335 17.90 25.84 15.81
C TYR A 335 19.04 24.85 15.63
N ILE A 336 18.79 23.60 16.00
CA ILE A 336 19.74 22.49 15.93
C ILE A 336 19.19 21.49 14.92
N PHE A 337 19.91 21.34 13.81
CA PHE A 337 19.53 20.47 12.70
C PHE A 337 20.23 19.12 12.81
N LYS A 338 19.54 18.05 12.42
CA LYS A 338 20.14 16.72 12.31
C LYS A 338 20.91 16.63 10.99
N VAL A 339 22.20 16.26 11.07
CA VAL A 339 23.09 16.26 9.90
C VAL A 339 22.63 15.28 8.83
N LYS A 340 22.09 14.13 9.25
CA LYS A 340 21.51 13.12 8.35
C LYS A 340 20.44 13.70 7.42
N GLU A 341 19.49 14.48 7.94
CA GLU A 341 18.39 15.02 7.13
C GLU A 341 18.85 16.14 6.22
N LEU A 342 19.78 16.98 6.70
CA LEU A 342 20.44 17.97 5.84
C LEU A 342 21.16 17.27 4.69
N TYR A 343 21.96 16.24 4.98
CA TYR A 343 22.69 15.47 3.99
C TYR A 343 21.77 14.81 2.95
N ASN A 344 20.61 14.29 3.37
CA ASN A 344 19.58 13.78 2.45
C ASN A 344 19.11 14.85 1.47
N GLY A 345 18.93 16.10 1.93
CA GLY A 345 18.61 17.22 1.05
C GLY A 345 19.76 17.62 0.14
N PHE A 346 21.00 17.62 0.62
CA PHE A 346 22.17 17.92 -0.20
C PHE A 346 22.47 16.88 -1.28
N LYS A 347 22.00 15.64 -1.13
CA LYS A 347 22.04 14.63 -2.21
C LYS A 347 21.08 14.92 -3.36
N LEU A 348 20.01 15.67 -3.10
CA LEU A 348 18.97 15.93 -4.08
C LEU A 348 19.35 17.15 -4.94
N LYS A 349 19.61 16.93 -6.23
CA LYS A 349 20.00 18.00 -7.16
C LYS A 349 18.96 19.11 -7.21
N GLU A 350 17.68 18.75 -7.25
CA GLU A 350 16.55 19.68 -7.26
C GLU A 350 16.53 20.57 -6.01
N PHE A 351 16.94 20.03 -4.86
CA PHE A 351 17.03 20.78 -3.61
C PHE A 351 18.19 21.78 -3.64
N LEU A 352 19.36 21.35 -4.14
CA LEU A 352 20.52 22.22 -4.30
C LEU A 352 20.23 23.40 -5.23
N GLU A 353 19.63 23.13 -6.39
CA GLU A 353 19.27 24.13 -7.40
C GLU A 353 18.21 25.11 -6.86
N THR A 354 17.19 24.59 -6.16
CA THR A 354 16.12 25.40 -5.57
C THR A 354 16.65 26.40 -4.54
N PHE A 355 17.62 25.98 -3.73
CA PHE A 355 18.19 26.84 -2.67
C PHE A 355 19.48 27.55 -3.07
N LYS A 356 20.05 27.23 -4.24
CA LYS A 356 21.33 27.76 -4.74
C LYS A 356 22.46 27.52 -3.74
N ILE A 357 22.61 26.26 -3.32
CA ILE A 357 23.53 25.83 -2.26
C ILE A 357 24.53 24.75 -2.73
N GLU A 358 24.78 24.61 -4.04
CA GLU A 358 25.76 23.64 -4.53
C GLU A 358 27.18 23.91 -3.97
N ASN A 359 27.51 25.19 -3.81
CA ASN A 359 28.84 25.69 -3.43
C ASN A 359 29.27 25.38 -1.99
N ILE A 360 28.36 24.92 -1.14
CA ILE A 360 28.62 24.57 0.27
C ILE A 360 28.49 23.08 0.56
N TYR A 361 28.17 22.28 -0.46
CA TYR A 361 27.97 20.85 -0.28
C TYR A 361 29.18 20.16 0.37
N TRP A 362 30.39 20.59 -0.01
CA TRP A 362 31.66 20.11 0.56
C TRP A 362 31.76 20.30 2.09
N LEU A 363 31.16 21.37 2.62
CA LEU A 363 31.16 21.67 4.05
C LEU A 363 30.31 20.66 4.82
N PHE A 364 29.15 20.28 4.27
CA PHE A 364 28.28 19.26 4.87
C PHE A 364 28.87 17.85 4.75
N GLN A 365 29.56 17.54 3.66
CA GLN A 365 30.33 16.30 3.55
C GLN A 365 31.40 16.20 4.66
N LYS A 366 32.05 17.32 5.00
CA LYS A 366 33.04 17.37 6.07
C LYS A 366 32.43 17.08 7.44
N PHE A 367 31.29 17.69 7.78
CA PHE A 367 30.58 17.37 9.02
C PHE A 367 30.10 15.92 9.12
N VAL A 368 29.68 15.33 8.00
CA VAL A 368 29.34 13.90 7.95
C VAL A 368 30.58 13.03 8.18
N ARG A 369 31.74 13.38 7.60
CA ARG A 369 33.01 12.65 7.80
C ARG A 369 33.53 12.76 9.22
N GLU A 370 33.28 13.88 9.89
CA GLU A 370 33.67 14.13 11.28
C GLU A 370 32.61 13.63 12.29
N ASP A 371 31.68 12.77 11.86
CA ASP A 371 30.63 12.13 12.68
C ASP A 371 29.74 13.12 13.46
N TYR A 372 29.54 14.34 12.95
CA TYR A 372 28.60 15.27 13.55
C TYR A 372 27.17 14.75 13.42
N LYS A 373 26.52 14.52 14.56
CA LYS A 373 25.11 14.11 14.61
C LYS A 373 24.15 15.29 14.45
N TYR A 374 24.54 16.46 14.97
CA TYR A 374 23.74 17.67 14.95
C TYR A 374 24.60 18.89 14.59
N LEU A 375 24.00 19.88 13.92
CA LEU A 375 24.61 21.15 13.57
C LEU A 375 23.71 22.29 14.00
N SER A 376 24.28 23.24 14.74
CA SER A 376 23.66 24.55 14.97
C SER A 376 24.40 25.63 14.19
N ILE A 377 23.74 26.77 13.99
CA ILE A 377 24.33 27.94 13.33
C ILE A 377 25.56 28.44 14.09
N GLU A 378 25.56 28.33 15.41
CA GLU A 378 26.68 28.78 16.24
C GLU A 378 27.88 27.83 16.14
N MET A 379 27.63 26.52 16.05
CA MET A 379 28.69 25.54 15.77
C MET A 379 29.35 25.82 14.42
N LEU A 380 28.56 26.13 13.39
CA LEU A 380 29.05 26.54 12.08
C LEU A 380 29.87 27.85 12.15
N LYS A 381 29.42 28.85 12.91
CA LYS A 381 30.17 30.11 13.10
C LYS A 381 31.51 29.89 13.77
N LYS A 382 31.54 29.16 14.89
CA LYS A 382 32.79 28.80 15.60
C LYS A 382 33.74 28.01 14.70
N TYR A 383 33.20 27.09 13.90
CA TYR A 383 33.97 26.32 12.93
C TYR A 383 34.59 27.21 11.84
N LEU A 384 33.82 28.15 11.29
CA LEU A 384 34.29 29.09 10.27
C LEU A 384 35.28 30.12 10.82
N GLU A 385 35.17 30.49 12.10
CA GLU A 385 36.12 31.37 12.80
C GLU A 385 37.48 30.70 13.00
N ASN A 386 37.51 29.38 13.22
CA ASN A 386 38.74 28.61 13.39
C ASN A 386 39.50 28.31 12.08
N GLU A 387 38.87 28.43 10.90
CA GLU A 387 39.50 28.23 9.58
C GLU A 387 39.71 29.57 8.81
N SER A 388 40.79 30.31 9.07
CA SER A 388 41.15 31.53 8.29
C SER A 388 42.10 31.19 7.11
N LYS A 389 41.89 31.64 5.86
CA LYS A 389 42.13 33.00 5.30
C LYS A 389 41.06 33.50 4.29
N ASN A 390 40.01 32.73 3.99
CA ASN A 390 38.97 33.11 2.99
C ASN A 390 37.70 33.70 3.61
N PHE A 391 37.85 34.48 4.68
CA PHE A 391 36.77 34.99 5.53
C PHE A 391 35.67 35.74 4.75
N LYS A 392 36.04 36.65 3.83
CA LYS A 392 35.09 37.49 3.09
C LYS A 392 34.21 36.73 2.08
N ILE A 393 34.70 35.62 1.51
CA ILE A 393 33.93 34.80 0.54
C ILE A 393 33.03 33.82 1.31
N LYS A 394 33.55 33.21 2.38
CA LYS A 394 32.81 32.26 3.23
C LYS A 394 31.66 32.94 4.01
N GLU A 395 31.86 34.14 4.54
CA GLU A 395 30.77 34.94 5.17
C GLU A 395 29.66 35.28 4.18
N LYS A 396 30.00 35.72 2.96
CA LYS A 396 29.01 36.12 1.95
C LYS A 396 28.14 34.95 1.49
N ILE A 397 28.74 33.75 1.41
CA ILE A 397 28.05 32.49 1.13
C ILE A 397 27.14 32.09 2.30
N TYR A 398 27.62 32.23 3.53
CA TYR A 398 26.84 31.92 4.74
C TYR A 398 25.69 32.90 4.97
N PHE A 399 25.89 34.18 4.66
CA PHE A 399 24.83 35.19 4.68
C PHE A 399 23.78 34.93 3.59
N ASN A 400 24.19 34.44 2.42
CA ASN A 400 23.26 33.99 1.37
C ASN A 400 22.48 32.75 1.81
N LEU A 401 23.10 31.79 2.49
CA LEU A 401 22.43 30.67 3.14
C LEU A 401 21.44 31.14 4.19
N GLU A 402 21.83 32.06 5.07
CA GLU A 402 20.96 32.60 6.10
C GLU A 402 19.79 33.38 5.48
N LYS A 403 20.05 34.14 4.40
CA LYS A 403 19.03 34.84 3.62
C LYS A 403 18.08 33.85 2.91
N ASN A 404 18.60 32.76 2.36
CA ASN A 404 17.83 31.72 1.70
C ASN A 404 17.03 30.88 2.72
N ILE A 405 17.59 30.61 3.91
CA ILE A 405 16.91 29.97 5.04
C ILE A 405 15.88 30.91 5.69
N LYS A 406 16.13 32.22 5.74
CA LYS A 406 15.15 33.25 6.15
C LYS A 406 14.03 33.39 5.12
N ASN A 407 14.34 33.33 3.83
CA ASN A 407 13.34 33.30 2.75
C ASN A 407 12.51 32.01 2.79
N LEU A 408 13.14 30.86 3.06
CA LEU A 408 12.49 29.59 3.38
C LEU A 408 11.58 29.70 4.59
N LYS A 409 12.02 30.36 5.68
CA LYS A 409 11.16 30.66 6.83
C LYS A 409 10.00 31.58 6.46
N LYS A 410 10.18 32.58 5.60
CA LYS A 410 9.08 33.42 5.11
C LYS A 410 8.07 32.60 4.33
N ILE A 411 8.53 31.70 3.45
CA ILE A 411 7.68 30.75 2.72
C ILE A 411 6.97 29.80 3.69
N LEU A 412 7.67 29.28 4.70
CA LEU A 412 7.08 28.41 5.73
C LEU A 412 6.03 29.14 6.57
N ILE A 413 6.29 30.39 6.95
CA ILE A 413 5.35 31.25 7.68
C ILE A 413 4.14 31.58 6.79
N LEU A 414 4.34 31.78 5.48
CA LEU A 414 3.27 32.00 4.52
C LEU A 414 2.41 30.73 4.39
N ILE A 415 3.03 29.56 4.26
CA ILE A 415 2.37 28.24 4.21
C ILE A 415 1.62 27.97 5.52
N LEU A 416 2.22 28.23 6.68
CA LEU A 416 1.59 28.10 8.00
C LEU A 416 0.43 29.09 8.18
N LYS A 417 0.53 30.32 7.64
CA LYS A 417 -0.57 31.28 7.59
C LYS A 417 -1.70 30.80 6.67
N ILE A 418 -1.40 30.27 5.49
CA ILE A 418 -2.38 29.70 4.54
C ILE A 418 -3.09 28.49 5.17
N VAL A 419 -2.35 27.62 5.88
CA VAL A 419 -2.89 26.46 6.60
C VAL A 419 -3.75 26.90 7.79
N LYS A 420 -3.36 27.94 8.54
CA LYS A 420 -4.18 28.53 9.61
C LYS A 420 -5.44 29.22 9.06
N ILE A 421 -5.36 29.95 7.95
CA ILE A 421 -6.51 30.58 7.29
C ILE A 421 -7.51 29.53 6.79
N LYS A 422 -7.04 28.38 6.25
CA LYS A 422 -7.90 27.24 5.90
C LYS A 422 -8.57 26.61 7.12
N LYS A 423 -7.88 26.50 8.27
CA LYS A 423 -8.47 26.03 9.54
C LYS A 423 -9.48 27.03 10.14
N ILE A 424 -9.28 28.34 9.97
CA ILE A 424 -10.20 29.38 10.45
C ILE A 424 -11.45 29.45 9.56
N LYS A 425 -11.32 29.34 8.22
CA LYS A 425 -12.48 29.24 7.32
C LYS A 425 -13.31 27.98 7.60
N LYS A 426 -12.69 26.82 7.87
CA LYS A 426 -13.41 25.60 8.32
C LYS A 426 -14.11 25.74 9.67
N LYS A 427 -13.64 26.61 10.58
CA LYS A 427 -14.32 26.89 11.86
C LYS A 427 -15.44 27.92 11.75
N LYS A 428 -15.38 28.86 10.80
CA LYS A 428 -16.45 29.83 10.53
C LYS A 428 -17.62 29.27 9.71
N ILE A 429 -17.45 28.13 9.05
CA ILE A 429 -18.53 27.39 8.34
C ILE A 429 -19.22 26.38 9.27
N LYS A 430 -18.77 26.24 10.53
CA LYS A 430 -19.38 25.39 11.57
C LYS A 430 -19.98 26.20 12.73
N LYS A 431 -20.54 27.37 12.45
CA LYS A 431 -21.44 28.06 13.37
C LYS A 431 -22.69 28.50 12.65
#